data_AF-A0ABC8CTP0-F1
#
_entry.id   AF-A0ABC8CTP0-F1
#
_cell.length_a   1.000
_cell.length_b   1.000
_cell.length_c   1.000
_cell.angle_alpha   90.00
_cell.angle_beta   90.00
_cell.angle_gamma   90.00
#
_symmetry.space_group_name_H-M   'P 1'
#
loop_
_entity.id
_entity.type
_entity.pdbx_description
1 polymer ?
#
loop_
_entity_poly.entity_id
_entity_poly.type
_entity_poly.pdbx_seq_one_letter_code
_entity_poly.pdbx_strand_id
1 'polypeptide(L)'
;MKPIFYKILCSILLLSLFFPNVALAKDSKQNLKIAADGVVLMDSKTGKIIYSKNPDKPYPPASTTKIMTALLTLERGNLDDIVTIGRKPPLADGSKIYILEGEKIKVRDLLYGLLLASANDCAEALAEYLSGSLDNFSKDMNKRAKELGCTSTNFVNPSGLYNDKHRTSARDLAIIMNELVKQPEYSKIATTLSYNIPPTNKSKEKRPLWNENRLIQKHSNFYYKGCEGGKTGYTVQSDHSYVASVNKNNHRLIVALVHDKEKNFFDDAVKLFNYGFNNFTLNLLYSKDSYVTTYTNDNLKVPLYASEDFYYLKPKDDNTTPNLRLENTNLKNLKFKKGDVVLSANLSRGSNSVGSLTLKSGVDHESINLFNNNVITKHLNTKNIILICLTSLCIIFLVFKITKKNSKSKKNNNKYYF
;
A
#
# COMPACT_ATOMS: atom_id res chain seq x y z
N MET A 1 -11.72 -65.82 27.44
CA MET A 1 -10.65 -64.90 26.98
C MET A 1 -10.88 -64.28 25.59
N LYS A 2 -11.54 -64.96 24.63
CA LYS A 2 -11.80 -64.41 23.28
C LYS A 2 -12.68 -63.13 23.17
N PRO A 3 -13.73 -62.90 23.98
CA PRO A 3 -14.60 -61.73 23.76
C PRO A 3 -14.02 -60.40 24.24
N ILE A 4 -13.04 -60.43 25.14
CA ILE A 4 -12.32 -59.23 25.62
C ILE A 4 -11.32 -58.75 24.58
N PHE A 5 -10.69 -59.68 23.85
CA PHE A 5 -9.74 -59.35 22.79
C PHE A 5 -10.39 -58.59 21.62
N TYR A 6 -11.59 -59.00 21.20
CA TYR A 6 -12.34 -58.28 20.15
C TYR A 6 -12.81 -56.89 20.60
N LYS A 7 -13.17 -56.71 21.87
CA LYS A 7 -13.55 -55.39 22.40
C LYS A 7 -12.37 -54.43 22.44
N ILE A 8 -11.19 -54.90 22.86
CA ILE A 8 -9.97 -54.09 22.86
C ILE A 8 -9.53 -53.75 21.42
N LEU A 9 -9.62 -54.72 20.51
CA LEU A 9 -9.28 -54.51 19.09
C LEU A 9 -10.22 -53.51 18.40
N CYS A 10 -11.53 -53.57 18.68
CA CYS A 10 -12.49 -52.58 18.19
C CYS A 10 -12.28 -51.19 18.81
N SER A 11 -11.92 -51.10 20.09
CA SER A 11 -11.61 -49.81 20.73
C SER A 11 -10.33 -49.17 20.17
N ILE A 12 -9.32 -49.96 19.81
CA ILE A 12 -8.09 -49.46 19.16
C ILE A 12 -8.37 -49.02 17.72
N LEU A 13 -9.21 -49.76 16.98
CA LEU A 13 -9.64 -49.35 15.62
C LEU A 13 -10.47 -48.06 15.66
N LEU A 14 -11.39 -47.90 16.62
CA LEU A 14 -12.18 -46.68 16.78
C LEU A 14 -11.35 -45.47 17.22
N LEU A 15 -10.30 -45.66 18.05
CA LEU A 15 -9.39 -44.56 18.40
C LEU A 15 -8.56 -44.08 17.20
N SER A 16 -8.26 -44.96 16.23
CA SER A 16 -7.53 -44.57 15.02
C SER A 16 -8.34 -43.70 14.05
N LEU A 17 -9.68 -43.69 14.18
CA LEU A 17 -10.58 -42.88 13.37
C LEU A 17 -10.79 -41.45 13.91
N PHE A 18 -10.28 -41.14 15.12
CA PHE A 18 -10.39 -39.82 15.74
C PHE A 18 -9.09 -39.00 15.72
N PHE A 19 -8.01 -39.52 15.13
CA PHE A 19 -6.90 -38.66 14.75
C PHE A 19 -7.28 -37.95 13.45
N PRO A 20 -7.55 -36.63 13.46
CA PRO A 20 -7.63 -35.91 12.20
C PRO A 20 -6.31 -36.19 11.47
N ASN A 21 -6.41 -36.65 10.23
CA ASN A 21 -5.30 -36.54 9.28
C ASN A 21 -5.03 -35.04 9.14
N VAL A 22 -4.24 -34.48 10.05
CA VAL A 22 -3.54 -33.24 9.82
C VAL A 22 -2.53 -33.61 8.75
N ALA A 23 -2.96 -33.53 7.50
CA ALA A 23 -2.04 -33.39 6.39
C ALA A 23 -1.19 -32.18 6.76
N LEU A 24 0.02 -32.44 7.27
CA LEU A 24 1.09 -31.47 7.32
C LEU A 24 1.24 -31.02 5.88
N ALA A 25 0.61 -29.89 5.54
CA ALA A 25 0.88 -29.19 4.31
C ALA A 25 2.39 -29.01 4.31
N LYS A 26 3.06 -29.74 3.41
CA LYS A 26 4.49 -29.61 3.19
C LYS A 26 4.69 -28.16 2.75
N ASP A 27 5.05 -27.28 3.69
CA ASP A 27 5.38 -25.89 3.40
C ASP A 27 6.66 -25.95 2.56
N SER A 28 6.50 -26.15 1.25
CA SER A 28 7.60 -26.24 0.29
C SER A 28 8.13 -24.83 0.00
N LYS A 29 8.32 -24.02 1.05
CA LYS A 29 9.16 -22.83 0.95
C LYS A 29 10.56 -23.33 0.66
N GLN A 30 10.91 -23.27 -0.62
CA GLN A 30 12.28 -23.41 -1.06
C GLN A 30 13.14 -22.53 -0.15
N ASN A 31 14.07 -23.14 0.57
CA ASN A 31 14.94 -22.42 1.49
C ASN A 31 15.96 -21.62 0.67
N LEU A 32 15.53 -20.46 0.18
CA LEU A 32 16.36 -19.54 -0.59
C LEU A 32 17.43 -18.96 0.35
N LYS A 33 18.69 -19.28 0.09
CA LYS A 33 19.82 -18.63 0.75
C LYS A 33 20.05 -17.28 0.08
N ILE A 34 19.64 -16.22 0.77
CA ILE A 34 19.77 -14.82 0.36
C ILE A 34 20.70 -14.11 1.36
N ALA A 35 21.74 -13.44 0.86
CA ALA A 35 22.80 -12.83 1.65
C ALA A 35 22.28 -11.60 2.41
N ALA A 36 21.60 -10.69 1.71
CA ALA A 36 21.07 -9.44 2.26
C ALA A 36 20.31 -9.63 3.58
N ASP A 37 20.52 -8.74 4.55
CA ASP A 37 19.90 -8.85 5.87
C ASP A 37 18.43 -8.42 5.88
N GLY A 38 18.03 -7.51 4.99
CA GLY A 38 16.64 -7.14 4.73
C GLY A 38 16.24 -7.47 3.30
N VAL A 39 15.14 -8.19 3.12
CA VAL A 39 14.66 -8.69 1.82
C VAL A 39 13.15 -8.61 1.71
N VAL A 40 12.66 -8.13 0.56
CA VAL A 40 11.27 -8.28 0.12
C VAL A 40 11.25 -8.63 -1.38
N LEU A 41 10.41 -9.61 -1.73
CA LEU A 41 9.90 -9.82 -3.08
C LEU A 41 8.38 -9.63 -3.04
N MET A 42 7.84 -8.73 -3.85
CA MET A 42 6.44 -8.31 -3.84
C MET A 42 5.83 -8.41 -5.24
N ASP A 43 4.59 -8.87 -5.33
CA ASP A 43 3.77 -8.65 -6.52
C ASP A 43 3.22 -7.22 -6.53
N SER A 44 3.52 -6.48 -7.59
CA SER A 44 3.22 -5.06 -7.73
C SER A 44 1.72 -4.76 -7.73
N LYS A 45 0.91 -5.66 -8.34
CA LYS A 45 -0.51 -5.43 -8.57
C LYS A 45 -1.35 -5.64 -7.31
N THR A 46 -1.04 -6.69 -6.54
CA THR A 46 -1.77 -7.07 -5.31
C THR A 46 -1.11 -6.55 -4.04
N GLY A 47 0.15 -6.10 -4.10
CA GLY A 47 0.94 -5.72 -2.92
C GLY A 47 1.35 -6.92 -2.05
N LYS A 48 1.06 -8.15 -2.48
CA LYS A 48 1.36 -9.35 -1.69
C LYS A 48 2.86 -9.61 -1.67
N ILE A 49 3.41 -9.82 -0.47
CA ILE A 49 4.78 -10.27 -0.30
C ILE A 49 4.85 -11.77 -0.58
N ILE A 50 5.71 -12.13 -1.54
CA ILE A 50 6.01 -13.49 -1.96
C ILE A 50 7.12 -14.10 -1.09
N TYR A 51 8.13 -13.30 -0.77
CA TYR A 51 9.26 -13.70 0.07
C TYR A 51 9.72 -12.51 0.90
N SER A 52 10.13 -12.76 2.14
CA SER A 52 10.74 -11.73 2.98
C SER A 52 11.71 -12.27 4.01
N LYS A 53 12.68 -11.44 4.40
CA LYS A 53 13.62 -11.63 5.52
C LYS A 53 13.79 -10.26 6.18
N ASN A 54 13.46 -10.14 7.46
CA ASN A 54 13.48 -8.87 8.21
C ASN A 54 12.90 -7.67 7.43
N PRO A 55 11.68 -7.78 6.86
CA PRO A 55 11.16 -6.82 5.87
C PRO A 55 11.04 -5.39 6.42
N ASP A 56 10.82 -5.25 7.72
CA ASP A 56 10.53 -3.98 8.41
C ASP A 56 11.73 -3.46 9.23
N LYS A 57 12.84 -4.20 9.26
CA LYS A 57 14.02 -3.75 10.03
C LYS A 57 14.67 -2.56 9.31
N PRO A 58 14.94 -1.44 10.02
CA PRO A 58 15.54 -0.26 9.40
C PRO A 58 17.04 -0.44 9.18
N TYR A 59 17.49 -0.11 7.97
CA TYR A 59 18.90 -0.06 7.54
C TYR A 59 19.21 1.27 6.85
N PRO A 60 20.48 1.69 6.78
CA PRO A 60 20.86 2.81 5.92
C PRO A 60 20.57 2.44 4.44
N PRO A 61 19.84 3.28 3.66
CA PRO A 61 19.46 2.95 2.28
C PRO A 61 20.58 3.05 1.24
N ALA A 62 21.62 3.83 1.53
CA ALA A 62 22.55 4.35 0.53
C ALA A 62 21.81 4.93 -0.69
N SER A 63 22.39 4.85 -1.89
CA SER A 63 21.81 5.43 -3.10
C SER A 63 20.45 4.86 -3.54
N THR A 64 19.91 3.81 -2.89
CA THR A 64 18.51 3.41 -3.13
C THR A 64 17.53 4.53 -2.78
N THR A 65 17.90 5.46 -1.88
CA THR A 65 17.17 6.71 -1.59
C THR A 65 16.75 7.47 -2.85
N LYS A 66 17.57 7.44 -3.91
CA LYS A 66 17.33 8.18 -5.14
C LYS A 66 16.06 7.77 -5.88
N ILE A 67 15.47 6.61 -5.58
CA ILE A 67 14.16 6.24 -6.12
C ILE A 67 13.06 7.18 -5.61
N MET A 68 13.14 7.64 -4.35
CA MET A 68 12.19 8.62 -3.81
C MET A 68 12.43 10.00 -4.44
N THR A 69 13.69 10.39 -4.64
CA THR A 69 14.03 11.63 -5.34
C THR A 69 13.51 11.64 -6.78
N ALA A 70 13.67 10.52 -7.50
CA ALA A 70 13.13 10.34 -8.84
C ALA A 70 11.59 10.37 -8.84
N LEU A 71 10.95 9.70 -7.88
CA LEU A 71 9.49 9.70 -7.75
C LEU A 71 8.94 11.13 -7.60
N LEU A 72 9.44 11.89 -6.62
CA LEU A 72 9.00 13.26 -6.41
C LEU A 72 9.26 14.17 -7.61
N THR A 73 10.39 13.98 -8.30
CA THR A 73 10.72 14.74 -9.50
C THR A 73 9.71 14.46 -10.62
N LEU A 74 9.34 13.20 -10.81
CA LEU A 74 8.37 12.80 -11.84
C LEU A 74 6.92 13.19 -11.49
N GLU A 75 6.59 13.29 -10.20
CA GLU A 75 5.26 13.70 -9.75
C GLU A 75 5.03 15.21 -9.81
N ARG A 76 6.09 16.01 -9.61
CA ARG A 76 5.96 17.47 -9.37
C ARG A 76 6.73 18.34 -10.34
N GLY A 77 7.80 17.81 -10.94
CA GLY A 77 8.66 18.56 -11.85
C GLY A 77 8.19 18.47 -13.30
N ASN A 78 8.71 19.38 -14.12
CA ASN A 78 8.59 19.30 -15.57
C ASN A 78 9.94 18.94 -16.18
N LEU A 79 9.98 17.86 -16.97
CA LEU A 79 11.21 17.29 -17.53
C LEU A 79 11.97 18.26 -18.43
N ASP A 80 11.27 19.22 -19.03
CA ASP A 80 11.85 20.18 -19.96
C ASP A 80 12.27 21.50 -19.30
N ASP A 81 11.99 21.67 -18.00
CA ASP A 81 12.47 22.82 -17.25
C ASP A 81 13.99 22.84 -17.17
N ILE A 82 14.55 24.05 -17.19
CA ILE A 82 15.97 24.31 -17.03
C ILE A 82 16.23 24.69 -15.58
N VAL A 83 17.00 23.86 -14.88
CA VAL A 83 17.49 24.12 -13.52
C VAL A 83 18.79 24.91 -13.62
N THR A 84 18.85 26.05 -12.93
CA THR A 84 20.12 26.74 -12.67
C THR A 84 20.74 26.17 -11.40
N ILE A 85 21.88 25.51 -11.53
CA ILE A 85 22.53 24.80 -10.43
C ILE A 85 22.98 25.79 -9.34
N GLY A 86 22.52 25.57 -8.11
CA GLY A 86 22.91 26.35 -6.94
C GLY A 86 24.34 26.08 -6.48
N ARG A 87 24.73 26.72 -5.38
CA ARG A 87 26.08 26.61 -4.81
C ARG A 87 26.35 25.25 -4.14
N LYS A 88 25.34 24.60 -3.55
CA LYS A 88 25.52 23.36 -2.78
C LYS A 88 25.70 22.11 -3.63
N PRO A 89 24.90 21.85 -4.68
CA PRO A 89 24.96 20.58 -5.41
C PRO A 89 26.37 20.18 -5.92
N PRO A 90 27.21 21.09 -6.45
CA PRO A 90 28.59 20.75 -6.84
C PRO A 90 29.46 20.19 -5.68
N LEU A 91 29.13 20.55 -4.43
CA LEU A 91 29.88 20.18 -3.23
C LEU A 91 29.50 18.78 -2.69
N ALA A 92 28.40 18.18 -3.15
CA ALA A 92 27.89 16.89 -2.64
C ALA A 92 28.95 15.78 -2.68
N ASP A 93 29.26 15.08 -1.58
CA ASP A 93 30.28 14.01 -1.60
C ASP A 93 29.90 12.80 -2.47
N GLY A 94 30.84 11.91 -2.78
CA GLY A 94 30.59 10.62 -3.45
C GLY A 94 30.42 10.72 -4.98
N SER A 95 29.58 9.85 -5.55
CA SER A 95 29.34 9.79 -7.00
C SER A 95 28.77 11.11 -7.51
N LYS A 96 29.37 11.67 -8.56
CA LYS A 96 28.99 12.95 -9.17
C LYS A 96 29.14 12.91 -10.69
N ILE A 97 28.41 13.79 -11.38
CA ILE A 97 28.67 14.11 -12.80
C ILE A 97 29.41 15.44 -12.96
N TYR A 98 29.81 16.04 -11.83
CA TYR A 98 30.60 17.27 -11.74
C TYR A 98 29.88 18.46 -12.39
N ILE A 99 28.61 18.67 -12.02
CA ILE A 99 27.87 19.89 -12.38
C ILE A 99 28.48 21.11 -11.69
N LEU A 100 28.33 22.29 -12.30
CA LEU A 100 28.95 23.53 -11.86
C LEU A 100 27.92 24.54 -11.34
N GLU A 101 28.30 25.38 -10.38
CA GLU A 101 27.45 26.49 -9.92
C GLU A 101 27.10 27.43 -11.08
N GLY A 102 25.82 27.80 -11.20
CA GLY A 102 25.28 28.63 -12.28
C GLY A 102 25.17 27.92 -13.64
N GLU A 103 25.45 26.61 -13.70
CA GLU A 103 25.18 25.79 -14.87
C GLU A 103 23.67 25.63 -15.09
N LYS A 104 23.25 25.55 -16.36
CA LYS A 104 21.86 25.37 -16.77
C LYS A 104 21.68 23.97 -17.36
N ILE A 105 20.93 23.12 -16.66
CA ILE A 105 20.73 21.72 -17.01
C ILE A 105 19.23 21.38 -16.98
N LYS A 106 18.74 20.58 -17.93
CA LYS A 106 17.34 20.15 -17.92
C LYS A 106 17.06 19.19 -16.77
N VAL A 107 15.85 19.22 -16.21
CA VAL A 107 15.38 18.24 -15.19
C VAL A 107 15.56 16.80 -15.69
N ARG A 108 15.24 16.55 -16.97
CA ARG A 108 15.46 15.25 -17.61
C ARG A 108 16.92 14.78 -17.52
N ASP A 109 17.88 15.65 -17.81
CA ASP A 109 19.31 15.31 -17.81
C ASP A 109 19.81 15.03 -16.39
N LEU A 110 19.31 15.79 -15.41
CA LEU A 110 19.56 15.52 -13.99
C LEU A 110 18.99 14.17 -13.55
N LEU A 111 17.81 13.75 -14.04
CA LEU A 111 17.27 12.42 -13.78
C LEU A 111 18.11 11.30 -14.42
N TYR A 112 18.66 11.51 -15.62
CA TYR A 112 19.63 10.56 -16.18
C TYR A 112 20.88 10.46 -15.30
N GLY A 113 21.45 11.58 -14.86
CA GLY A 113 22.59 11.59 -13.92
C GLY A 113 22.27 10.88 -12.59
N LEU A 114 21.08 11.15 -12.04
CA LEU A 114 20.58 10.55 -10.80
C LEU A 114 20.46 9.03 -10.89
N LEU A 115 19.88 8.52 -11.98
CA LEU A 115 19.50 7.11 -12.11
C LEU A 115 20.62 6.24 -12.70
N LEU A 116 21.35 6.73 -13.70
CA LEU A 116 22.41 5.96 -14.37
C LEU A 116 23.73 6.02 -13.59
N ALA A 117 24.21 7.24 -13.31
CA ALA A 117 25.49 7.48 -12.65
C ALA A 117 25.39 7.58 -11.13
N SER A 118 24.18 7.45 -10.58
CA SER A 118 23.94 7.55 -9.13
C SER A 118 24.41 8.88 -8.54
N ALA A 119 24.34 9.96 -9.32
CA ALA A 119 25.00 11.22 -9.03
C ALA A 119 24.32 11.98 -7.88
N ASN A 120 25.10 12.30 -6.84
CA ASN A 120 24.64 13.00 -5.63
C ASN A 120 24.42 14.48 -5.89
N ASP A 121 25.25 15.09 -6.73
CA ASP A 121 25.10 16.46 -7.20
C ASP A 121 23.78 16.64 -7.99
N CYS A 122 23.39 15.68 -8.83
CA CYS A 122 22.05 15.69 -9.43
C CYS A 122 20.92 15.58 -8.41
N ALA A 123 21.08 14.74 -7.37
CA ALA A 123 20.07 14.58 -6.33
C ALA A 123 19.84 15.88 -5.55
N GLU A 124 20.92 16.58 -5.20
CA GLU A 124 20.85 17.87 -4.51
C GLU A 124 20.28 18.97 -5.41
N ALA A 125 20.66 19.01 -6.70
CA ALA A 125 20.11 19.97 -7.65
C ALA A 125 18.60 19.80 -7.85
N LEU A 126 18.12 18.56 -7.96
CA LEU A 126 16.69 18.27 -8.07
C LEU A 126 15.93 18.64 -6.78
N ALA A 127 16.55 18.41 -5.62
CA ALA A 127 15.99 18.79 -4.33
C ALA A 127 15.85 20.32 -4.18
N GLU A 128 16.88 21.08 -4.58
CA GLU A 128 16.82 22.55 -4.61
C GLU A 128 15.77 23.05 -5.60
N TYR A 129 15.66 22.47 -6.80
CA TYR A 129 14.65 22.82 -7.79
C TYR A 129 13.22 22.62 -7.27
N LEU A 130 12.94 21.49 -6.60
CA LEU A 130 11.57 21.14 -6.18
C LEU A 130 11.11 21.80 -4.88
N SER A 131 12.04 22.06 -3.95
CA SER A 131 11.70 22.46 -2.57
C SER A 131 12.55 23.61 -2.03
N GLY A 132 13.41 24.20 -2.87
CA GLY A 132 14.28 25.34 -2.53
C GLY A 132 15.45 25.02 -1.59
N SER A 133 15.42 23.88 -0.90
CA SER A 133 16.49 23.42 -0.01
C SER A 133 16.41 21.92 0.24
N LEU A 134 17.55 21.31 0.60
CA LEU A 134 17.66 19.89 0.95
C LEU A 134 16.80 19.51 2.17
N ASP A 135 16.69 20.42 3.16
CA ASP A 135 15.90 20.18 4.37
C ASP A 135 14.40 20.13 4.06
N ASN A 136 13.90 21.06 3.26
CA ASN A 136 12.51 21.04 2.82
C ASN A 136 12.23 19.84 1.92
N PHE A 137 13.16 19.50 1.02
CA PHE A 137 13.01 18.32 0.19
C PHE A 137 12.94 17.04 1.04
N SER A 138 13.76 16.92 2.09
CA SER A 138 13.71 15.77 3.00
C SER A 138 12.37 15.66 3.73
N LYS A 139 11.74 16.79 4.09
CA LYS A 139 10.36 16.81 4.63
C LYS A 139 9.37 16.30 3.60
N ASP A 140 9.50 16.72 2.34
CA ASP A 140 8.64 16.25 1.25
C ASP A 140 8.80 14.74 0.99
N MET A 141 10.03 14.23 1.01
CA MET A 141 10.32 12.79 0.90
C MET A 141 9.63 11.99 2.00
N ASN A 142 9.71 12.45 3.25
CA ASN A 142 9.08 11.77 4.38
C ASN A 142 7.54 11.89 4.35
N LYS A 143 7.01 13.03 3.92
CA LYS A 143 5.57 13.21 3.70
C LYS A 143 5.07 12.20 2.66
N ARG A 144 5.75 12.09 1.52
CA ARG A 144 5.38 11.13 0.47
C ARG A 144 5.54 9.69 0.93
N ALA A 145 6.62 9.36 1.64
CA ALA A 145 6.81 8.02 2.23
C ALA A 145 5.63 7.65 3.15
N LYS A 146 5.19 8.57 4.02
CA LYS A 146 4.04 8.36 4.90
C LYS A 146 2.73 8.18 4.14
N GLU A 147 2.49 8.98 3.09
CA GLU A 147 1.32 8.86 2.22
C GLU A 147 1.25 7.49 1.51
N LEU A 148 2.41 6.92 1.18
CA LEU A 148 2.52 5.57 0.61
C LEU A 148 2.38 4.45 1.65
N GLY A 149 2.32 4.78 2.95
CA GLY A 149 2.23 3.81 4.04
C GLY A 149 3.57 3.26 4.51
N CYS A 150 4.69 3.91 4.18
CA CYS A 150 6.01 3.55 4.73
C CYS A 150 6.05 3.85 6.23
N THR A 151 6.46 2.87 7.03
CA THR A 151 6.45 2.98 8.51
C THR A 151 7.83 2.91 9.15
N SER A 152 8.84 2.48 8.40
CA SER A 152 10.21 2.23 8.85
C SER A 152 11.22 3.07 8.08
N THR A 153 10.79 4.24 7.59
CA THR A 153 11.57 5.12 6.72
C THR A 153 11.67 6.54 7.29
N ASN A 154 12.90 7.06 7.27
CA ASN A 154 13.20 8.47 7.53
C ASN A 154 14.33 8.93 6.60
N PHE A 155 14.00 9.82 5.67
CA PHE A 155 14.95 10.49 4.78
C PHE A 155 15.47 11.78 5.41
N VAL A 156 16.74 12.12 5.15
CA VAL A 156 17.41 13.32 5.68
C VAL A 156 18.23 14.05 4.61
N ASN A 157 18.36 13.44 3.43
CA ASN A 157 19.01 13.99 2.25
C ASN A 157 18.44 13.27 1.00
N PRO A 158 18.59 13.84 -0.20
CA PRO A 158 18.03 13.28 -1.43
C PRO A 158 18.89 12.17 -2.07
N SER A 159 20.11 11.99 -1.59
CA SER A 159 21.14 11.21 -2.29
C SER A 159 21.37 9.83 -1.68
N GLY A 160 21.11 9.65 -0.39
CA GLY A 160 21.48 8.46 0.35
C GLY A 160 22.86 8.52 0.99
N LEU A 161 23.51 9.70 1.02
CA LEU A 161 24.72 9.90 1.81
C LEU A 161 24.44 9.55 3.28
N TYR A 162 25.43 8.95 3.94
CA TYR A 162 25.22 8.37 5.25
C TYR A 162 24.87 9.42 6.30
N ASN A 163 23.87 9.09 7.11
CA ASN A 163 23.54 9.76 8.36
C ASN A 163 22.81 8.73 9.24
N ASP A 164 23.01 8.79 10.56
CA ASP A 164 22.44 7.82 11.50
C ASP A 164 20.91 7.80 11.49
N LYS A 165 20.28 8.95 11.21
CA LYS A 165 18.83 9.07 11.11
C LYS A 165 18.32 8.69 9.72
N HIS A 166 19.18 8.56 8.72
CA HIS A 166 18.79 8.16 7.37
C HIS A 166 18.56 6.65 7.30
N ARG A 167 17.30 6.23 7.30
CA ARG A 167 16.91 4.82 7.42
C ARG A 167 15.72 4.49 6.53
N THR A 168 15.66 3.25 6.08
CA THR A 168 14.49 2.64 5.41
C THR A 168 14.47 1.14 5.68
N SER A 169 13.39 0.46 5.29
CA SER A 169 13.28 -1.00 5.31
C SER A 169 13.16 -1.58 3.89
N ALA A 170 13.38 -2.89 3.74
CA ALA A 170 13.17 -3.55 2.45
C ALA A 170 11.71 -3.43 1.98
N ARG A 171 10.74 -3.51 2.90
CA ARG A 171 9.32 -3.32 2.57
C ARG A 171 9.05 -1.91 2.06
N ASP A 172 9.53 -0.90 2.76
CA ASP A 172 9.28 0.49 2.38
C ASP A 172 9.93 0.82 1.03
N LEU A 173 11.15 0.34 0.75
CA LEU A 173 11.77 0.48 -0.57
C LEU A 173 10.95 -0.21 -1.68
N ALA A 174 10.39 -1.39 -1.40
CA ALA A 174 9.52 -2.08 -2.36
C ALA A 174 8.23 -1.29 -2.62
N ILE A 175 7.64 -0.67 -1.60
CA ILE A 175 6.46 0.20 -1.71
C ILE A 175 6.78 1.44 -2.56
N ILE A 176 7.90 2.12 -2.28
CA ILE A 176 8.30 3.31 -3.03
C ILE A 176 8.60 2.96 -4.49
N MET A 177 9.29 1.84 -4.73
CA MET A 177 9.52 1.35 -6.09
C MET A 177 8.21 1.02 -6.80
N ASN A 178 7.22 0.45 -6.09
CA ASN A 178 5.92 0.11 -6.65
C ASN A 178 5.14 1.33 -7.11
N GLU A 179 5.33 2.46 -6.45
CA GLU A 179 4.79 3.73 -6.92
C GLU A 179 5.59 4.28 -8.10
N LEU A 180 6.92 4.29 -8.00
CA LEU A 180 7.80 4.83 -9.03
C LEU A 180 7.64 4.15 -10.40
N VAL A 181 7.48 2.83 -10.44
CA VAL A 181 7.31 2.08 -11.70
C VAL A 181 5.99 2.37 -12.41
N LYS A 182 5.05 3.06 -11.76
CA LYS A 182 3.83 3.57 -12.42
C LYS A 182 4.13 4.77 -13.31
N GLN A 183 5.25 5.47 -13.09
CA GLN A 183 5.71 6.58 -13.92
C GLN A 183 6.40 6.05 -15.19
N PRO A 184 5.83 6.21 -16.39
CA PRO A 184 6.40 5.60 -17.61
C PRO A 184 7.82 6.12 -17.93
N GLU A 185 8.08 7.40 -17.67
CA GLU A 185 9.39 8.01 -17.90
C GLU A 185 10.47 7.45 -16.96
N TYR A 186 10.13 6.93 -15.78
CA TYR A 186 11.10 6.24 -14.92
C TYR A 186 11.71 5.05 -15.66
N SER A 187 10.87 4.14 -16.18
CA SER A 187 11.36 2.91 -16.80
C SER A 187 12.19 3.21 -18.05
N LYS A 188 11.80 4.22 -18.82
CA LYS A 188 12.55 4.69 -20.00
C LYS A 188 13.95 5.19 -19.65
N ILE A 189 14.07 6.03 -18.61
CA ILE A 189 15.38 6.52 -18.15
C ILE A 189 16.19 5.38 -17.52
N ALA A 190 15.59 4.65 -16.58
CA ALA A 190 16.28 3.62 -15.77
C ALA A 190 16.73 2.39 -16.59
N THR A 191 16.19 2.18 -17.79
CA THR A 191 16.60 1.11 -18.73
C THR A 191 17.51 1.61 -19.86
N THR A 192 17.83 2.90 -19.91
CA THR A 192 18.79 3.45 -20.86
C THR A 192 20.21 2.97 -20.49
N LEU A 193 20.91 2.30 -21.43
CA LEU A 193 22.24 1.73 -21.19
C LEU A 193 23.33 2.80 -21.04
N SER A 194 23.23 3.86 -21.84
CA SER A 194 24.12 5.01 -21.80
C SER A 194 23.40 6.26 -22.29
N TYR A 195 23.76 7.42 -21.73
CA TYR A 195 23.18 8.70 -22.11
C TYR A 195 24.27 9.76 -22.20
N ASN A 196 24.17 10.69 -23.14
CA ASN A 196 25.06 11.84 -23.23
C ASN A 196 24.28 13.10 -22.90
N ILE A 197 24.57 13.71 -21.75
CA ILE A 197 24.06 15.05 -21.45
C ILE A 197 24.70 16.03 -22.46
N PRO A 198 23.90 16.87 -23.14
CA PRO A 198 24.42 17.82 -24.12
C PRO A 198 25.32 18.89 -23.47
N PRO A 199 26.11 19.62 -24.26
CA PRO A 199 26.83 20.80 -23.78
C PRO A 199 25.89 21.82 -23.14
N THR A 200 26.41 22.56 -22.17
CA THR A 200 25.69 23.56 -21.38
C THR A 200 26.35 24.94 -21.52
N ASN A 201 25.81 25.93 -20.81
CA ASN A 201 26.43 27.25 -20.70
C ASN A 201 27.77 27.27 -19.95
N LYS A 202 28.12 26.18 -19.23
CA LYS A 202 29.36 26.08 -18.43
C LYS A 202 30.27 24.94 -18.87
N SER A 203 29.77 23.95 -19.61
CA SER A 203 30.55 22.84 -20.17
C SER A 203 30.32 22.73 -21.67
N LYS A 204 31.39 22.91 -22.46
CA LYS A 204 31.33 22.77 -23.93
C LYS A 204 31.29 21.31 -24.40
N GLU A 205 31.74 20.38 -23.54
CA GLU A 205 31.75 18.96 -23.83
C GLU A 205 30.44 18.28 -23.39
N LYS A 206 30.08 17.22 -24.12
CA LYS A 206 29.02 16.28 -23.69
C LYS A 206 29.50 15.51 -22.46
N ARG A 207 28.59 15.19 -21.54
CA ARG A 207 28.89 14.30 -20.40
C ARG A 207 28.32 12.91 -20.64
N PRO A 208 29.15 11.89 -20.87
CA PRO A 208 28.68 10.51 -21.00
C PRO A 208 28.31 9.93 -19.63
N LEU A 209 27.21 9.19 -19.62
CA LEU A 209 26.70 8.44 -18.48
C LEU A 209 26.53 6.98 -18.89
N TRP A 210 26.87 6.06 -17.99
CA TRP A 210 26.66 4.62 -18.18
C TRP A 210 25.79 4.08 -17.07
N ASN A 211 24.89 3.18 -17.42
CA ASN A 211 24.01 2.54 -16.46
C ASN A 211 24.68 1.30 -15.87
N GLU A 212 24.94 1.33 -14.57
CA GLU A 212 25.59 0.24 -13.84
C GLU A 212 24.63 -0.91 -13.46
N ASN A 213 23.33 -0.78 -13.76
CA ASN A 213 22.37 -1.83 -13.44
C ASN A 213 22.57 -3.07 -14.35
N ARG A 214 23.12 -4.13 -13.76
CA ARG A 214 23.46 -5.37 -14.48
C ARG A 214 22.25 -6.17 -14.96
N LEU A 215 21.03 -5.89 -14.50
CA LEU A 215 19.82 -6.58 -14.96
C LEU A 215 19.35 -6.12 -16.34
N ILE A 216 19.72 -4.92 -16.79
CA ILE A 216 19.32 -4.39 -18.12
C ILE A 216 20.39 -4.62 -19.19
N GLN A 217 21.62 -4.94 -18.80
CA GLN A 217 22.75 -5.12 -19.70
C GLN A 217 22.71 -6.52 -20.32
N LYS A 218 22.39 -6.63 -21.62
CA LYS A 218 22.23 -7.92 -22.32
C LYS A 218 23.43 -8.87 -22.24
N HIS A 219 24.64 -8.34 -22.08
CA HIS A 219 25.88 -9.13 -21.98
C HIS A 219 26.23 -9.52 -20.53
N SER A 220 25.48 -9.07 -19.54
CA SER A 220 25.67 -9.44 -18.14
C SER A 220 25.05 -10.81 -17.86
N ASN A 221 25.74 -11.64 -17.07
CA ASN A 221 25.18 -12.90 -16.54
C ASN A 221 23.94 -12.69 -15.66
N PHE A 222 23.66 -11.45 -15.24
CA PHE A 222 22.46 -11.08 -14.48
C PHE A 222 21.37 -10.45 -15.33
N TYR A 223 21.54 -10.39 -16.66
CA TYR A 223 20.52 -9.84 -17.54
C TYR A 223 19.17 -10.51 -17.29
N TYR A 224 18.14 -9.71 -17.06
CA TYR A 224 16.81 -10.22 -16.78
C TYR A 224 15.79 -9.56 -17.72
N LYS A 225 15.30 -10.34 -18.68
CA LYS A 225 14.31 -9.87 -19.67
C LYS A 225 13.07 -9.34 -18.94
N GLY A 226 12.65 -8.14 -19.32
CA GLY A 226 11.52 -7.44 -18.71
C GLY A 226 11.89 -6.57 -17.49
N CYS A 227 13.17 -6.43 -17.16
CA CYS A 227 13.60 -5.45 -16.15
C CYS A 227 13.22 -4.04 -16.57
N GLU A 228 12.48 -3.34 -15.71
CA GLU A 228 11.98 -1.98 -15.91
C GLU A 228 12.90 -0.94 -15.25
N GLY A 229 14.06 -1.36 -14.76
CA GLY A 229 15.01 -0.53 -14.04
C GLY A 229 15.27 -1.03 -12.62
N GLY A 230 16.18 -0.35 -11.96
CA GLY A 230 16.58 -0.63 -10.60
C GLY A 230 17.58 0.40 -10.10
N LYS A 231 17.87 0.38 -8.81
CA LYS A 231 18.86 1.27 -8.20
C LYS A 231 19.73 0.52 -7.21
N THR A 232 21.03 0.59 -7.41
CA THR A 232 22.06 0.12 -6.47
C THR A 232 22.37 1.20 -5.43
N GLY A 233 22.85 0.77 -4.27
CA GLY A 233 23.38 1.62 -3.22
C GLY A 233 24.56 0.96 -2.51
N TYR A 234 25.52 1.78 -2.11
CA TYR A 234 26.61 1.37 -1.24
C TYR A 234 27.08 2.56 -0.39
N THR A 235 27.26 2.32 0.90
CA THR A 235 28.16 3.08 1.79
C THR A 235 28.81 2.09 2.74
N VAL A 236 29.88 2.50 3.43
CA VAL A 236 30.55 1.64 4.43
C VAL A 236 29.57 1.12 5.50
N GLN A 237 28.57 1.93 5.87
CA GLN A 237 27.59 1.59 6.90
C GLN A 237 26.33 0.91 6.37
N SER A 238 26.00 1.09 5.08
CA SER A 238 24.84 0.48 4.43
C SER A 238 25.14 -0.93 3.92
N ASP A 239 26.42 -1.27 3.76
CA ASP A 239 26.87 -2.33 2.85
C ASP A 239 26.20 -2.16 1.48
N HIS A 240 25.96 -3.23 0.73
CA HIS A 240 25.28 -3.14 -0.55
C HIS A 240 23.75 -3.20 -0.41
N SER A 241 23.06 -2.40 -1.21
CA SER A 241 21.59 -2.39 -1.31
C SER A 241 21.15 -2.35 -2.77
N TYR A 242 20.00 -2.93 -3.08
CA TYR A 242 19.45 -2.97 -4.43
C TYR A 242 17.92 -3.04 -4.41
N VAL A 243 17.29 -2.31 -5.32
CA VAL A 243 15.84 -2.35 -5.54
C VAL A 243 15.57 -2.36 -7.04
N ALA A 244 14.67 -3.22 -7.51
CA ALA A 244 14.40 -3.37 -8.94
C ALA A 244 12.97 -3.86 -9.21
N SER A 245 12.50 -3.62 -10.44
CA SER A 245 11.24 -4.13 -10.96
C SER A 245 11.46 -4.93 -12.22
N VAL A 246 10.69 -6.02 -12.36
CA VAL A 246 10.61 -6.81 -13.58
C VAL A 246 9.14 -7.06 -13.91
N ASN A 247 8.77 -6.82 -15.16
CA ASN A 247 7.45 -7.13 -15.70
C ASN A 247 7.54 -8.21 -16.77
N LYS A 248 6.77 -9.28 -16.59
CA LYS A 248 6.57 -10.34 -17.58
C LYS A 248 5.07 -10.48 -17.84
N ASN A 249 4.63 -10.16 -19.05
CA ASN A 249 3.23 -10.33 -19.48
C ASN A 249 2.20 -9.75 -18.48
N ASN A 250 2.41 -8.51 -18.05
CA ASN A 250 1.55 -7.79 -17.10
C ASN A 250 1.56 -8.32 -15.64
N HIS A 251 2.43 -9.29 -15.33
CA HIS A 251 2.78 -9.67 -13.96
C HIS A 251 4.10 -9.01 -13.60
N ARG A 252 4.04 -8.01 -12.73
CA ARG A 252 5.20 -7.24 -12.28
C ARG A 252 5.59 -7.63 -10.87
N LEU A 253 6.86 -7.99 -10.69
CA LEU A 253 7.47 -8.27 -9.40
C LEU A 253 8.47 -7.18 -9.06
N ILE A 254 8.58 -6.87 -7.77
CA ILE A 254 9.51 -5.90 -7.21
C ILE A 254 10.37 -6.61 -6.17
N VAL A 255 11.67 -6.40 -6.24
CA VAL A 255 12.63 -6.88 -5.23
C VAL A 255 13.27 -5.68 -4.53
N ALA A 256 13.45 -5.79 -3.23
CA ALA A 256 14.24 -4.87 -2.42
C ALA A 256 15.15 -5.68 -1.49
N LEU A 257 16.44 -5.34 -1.53
CA LEU A 257 17.53 -5.96 -0.79
C LEU A 257 18.31 -4.84 -0.11
N VAL A 258 18.54 -4.95 1.20
CA VAL A 258 19.32 -3.99 1.97
C VAL A 258 20.32 -4.70 2.86
N HIS A 259 21.47 -4.05 3.05
CA HIS A 259 22.54 -4.50 3.94
C HIS A 259 23.07 -5.89 3.57
N ASP A 260 23.58 -6.00 2.34
CA ASP A 260 24.26 -7.15 1.78
C ASP A 260 25.79 -6.95 1.84
N LYS A 261 26.42 -7.65 2.78
CA LYS A 261 27.87 -7.64 3.01
C LYS A 261 28.67 -8.40 1.94
N GLU A 262 28.03 -9.33 1.26
CA GLU A 262 28.67 -10.24 0.33
C GLU A 262 28.61 -9.73 -1.12
N LYS A 263 27.87 -8.64 -1.37
CA LYS A 263 27.68 -8.05 -2.71
C LYS A 263 26.98 -9.01 -3.68
N ASN A 264 26.14 -9.91 -3.16
CA ASN A 264 25.37 -10.89 -3.92
C ASN A 264 24.03 -10.35 -4.45
N PHE A 265 23.68 -9.09 -4.19
CA PHE A 265 22.38 -8.50 -4.47
C PHE A 265 21.85 -8.67 -5.91
N PHE A 266 22.72 -8.74 -6.93
CA PHE A 266 22.27 -9.03 -8.30
C PHE A 266 21.90 -10.52 -8.48
N ASP A 267 22.71 -11.43 -7.97
CA ASP A 267 22.45 -12.87 -8.01
C ASP A 267 21.19 -13.22 -7.19
N ASP A 268 21.09 -12.65 -5.99
CA ASP A 268 19.93 -12.82 -5.11
C ASP A 268 18.65 -12.22 -5.72
N ALA A 269 18.73 -11.06 -6.38
CA ALA A 269 17.59 -10.50 -7.12
C ALA A 269 17.12 -11.43 -8.23
N VAL A 270 18.04 -11.99 -9.04
CA VAL A 270 17.70 -12.94 -10.10
C VAL A 270 17.08 -14.21 -9.53
N LYS A 271 17.63 -14.78 -8.45
CA LYS A 271 17.06 -15.92 -7.72
C LYS A 271 15.64 -15.64 -7.24
N LEU A 272 15.41 -14.48 -6.63
CA LEU A 272 14.09 -14.08 -6.11
C LEU A 272 13.08 -13.87 -7.23
N PHE A 273 13.44 -13.17 -8.31
CA PHE A 273 12.55 -13.02 -9.47
C PHE A 273 12.20 -14.38 -10.09
N ASN A 274 13.19 -15.26 -10.26
CA ASN A 274 12.96 -16.63 -10.74
C ASN A 274 12.01 -17.39 -9.81
N TYR A 275 12.22 -17.32 -8.50
CA TYR A 275 11.32 -17.93 -7.52
C TYR A 275 9.89 -17.42 -7.66
N GLY A 276 9.69 -16.09 -7.73
CA GLY A 276 8.37 -15.49 -7.86
C GLY A 276 7.66 -15.92 -9.15
N PHE A 277 8.32 -15.75 -10.31
CA PHE A 277 7.71 -16.08 -11.60
C PHE A 277 7.55 -17.59 -11.82
N ASN A 278 8.38 -18.45 -11.22
CA ASN A 278 8.28 -19.89 -11.38
C ASN A 278 7.16 -20.48 -10.51
N ASN A 279 6.94 -19.96 -9.31
CA ASN A 279 6.04 -20.56 -8.33
C ASN A 279 4.69 -19.86 -8.22
N PHE A 280 4.55 -18.61 -8.66
CA PHE A 280 3.32 -17.83 -8.51
C PHE A 280 2.75 -17.37 -9.85
N THR A 281 1.43 -17.20 -9.88
CA THR A 281 0.70 -16.66 -11.01
C THR A 281 -0.29 -15.59 -10.53
N LEU A 282 -0.33 -14.48 -11.27
CA LEU A 282 -1.27 -13.38 -11.09
C LEU A 282 -2.50 -13.65 -11.93
N ASN A 283 -3.68 -13.70 -11.31
CA ASN A 283 -4.93 -14.04 -11.98
C ASN A 283 -5.90 -12.87 -11.88
N LEU A 284 -6.53 -12.52 -13.00
CA LEU A 284 -7.68 -11.61 -13.02
C LEU A 284 -8.91 -12.42 -12.61
N LEU A 285 -9.53 -12.10 -11.47
CA LEU A 285 -10.75 -12.76 -11.00
C LEU A 285 -11.99 -12.07 -11.56
N TYR A 286 -12.02 -10.75 -11.51
CA TYR A 286 -13.10 -9.93 -12.05
C TYR A 286 -12.49 -8.79 -12.85
N SER A 287 -12.91 -8.62 -14.10
CA SER A 287 -12.61 -7.42 -14.87
C SER A 287 -13.49 -6.27 -14.40
N LYS A 288 -13.01 -5.04 -14.50
CA LYS A 288 -13.84 -3.85 -14.32
C LYS A 288 -15.12 -3.96 -15.17
N ASP A 289 -16.25 -3.57 -14.59
CA ASP A 289 -17.58 -3.61 -15.22
C ASP A 289 -18.12 -5.01 -15.50
N SER A 290 -17.43 -6.08 -15.09
CA SER A 290 -17.98 -7.44 -15.18
C SER A 290 -19.03 -7.69 -14.11
N TYR A 291 -20.03 -8.51 -14.44
CA TYR A 291 -21.03 -8.97 -13.47
C TYR A 291 -20.36 -9.85 -12.41
N VAL A 292 -20.64 -9.57 -11.13
CA VAL A 292 -20.06 -10.30 -9.99
C VAL A 292 -21.10 -11.19 -9.33
N THR A 293 -22.21 -10.62 -8.88
CA THR A 293 -23.30 -11.33 -8.20
C THR A 293 -24.56 -10.45 -8.16
N THR A 294 -25.64 -10.94 -7.56
CA THR A 294 -26.87 -10.16 -7.34
C THR A 294 -27.16 -10.08 -5.84
N TYR A 295 -27.17 -8.88 -5.28
CA TYR A 295 -27.70 -8.67 -3.93
C TYR A 295 -29.20 -8.93 -3.93
N THR A 296 -29.66 -9.75 -2.99
CA THR A 296 -31.08 -10.06 -2.78
C THR A 296 -31.40 -9.92 -1.30
N ASN A 297 -32.35 -9.06 -0.96
CA ASN A 297 -32.90 -8.93 0.38
C ASN A 297 -34.37 -8.49 0.27
N ASP A 298 -35.28 -9.22 0.93
CA ASP A 298 -36.73 -9.15 0.73
C ASP A 298 -37.09 -9.25 -0.78
N ASN A 299 -37.50 -8.12 -1.37
CA ASN A 299 -37.92 -7.95 -2.77
C ASN A 299 -36.94 -7.11 -3.60
N LEU A 300 -35.86 -6.59 -3.00
CA LEU A 300 -34.87 -5.80 -3.70
C LEU A 300 -33.83 -6.74 -4.33
N LYS A 301 -33.71 -6.68 -5.66
CA LYS A 301 -32.68 -7.38 -6.45
C LYS A 301 -31.80 -6.35 -7.14
N VAL A 302 -30.51 -6.33 -6.79
CA VAL A 302 -29.54 -5.40 -7.36
C VAL A 302 -28.41 -6.21 -8.00
N PRO A 303 -28.32 -6.27 -9.33
CA PRO A 303 -27.13 -6.81 -10.00
C PRO A 303 -25.91 -5.96 -9.63
N LEU A 304 -24.82 -6.61 -9.22
CA LEU A 304 -23.59 -5.96 -8.78
C LEU A 304 -22.46 -6.22 -9.78
N TYR A 305 -21.75 -5.16 -10.13
CA TYR A 305 -20.64 -5.19 -11.09
C TYR A 305 -19.34 -4.74 -10.41
N ALA A 306 -18.22 -5.31 -10.81
CA ALA A 306 -16.91 -4.90 -10.30
C ALA A 306 -16.64 -3.43 -10.67
N SER A 307 -16.24 -2.61 -9.69
CA SER A 307 -15.88 -1.20 -9.92
C SER A 307 -14.53 -1.05 -10.65
N GLU A 308 -13.68 -2.07 -10.53
CA GLU A 308 -12.30 -2.12 -10.97
C GLU A 308 -11.88 -3.57 -11.29
N ASP A 309 -10.73 -3.72 -11.94
CA ASP A 309 -10.14 -5.05 -12.12
C ASP A 309 -9.67 -5.58 -10.76
N PHE A 310 -10.10 -6.78 -10.39
CA PHE A 310 -9.64 -7.48 -9.19
C PHE A 310 -8.66 -8.60 -9.56
N TYR A 311 -7.39 -8.41 -9.19
CA TYR A 311 -6.35 -9.42 -9.36
C TYR A 311 -6.04 -10.13 -8.04
N TYR A 312 -5.63 -11.38 -8.11
CA TYR A 312 -5.10 -12.11 -6.96
C TYR A 312 -3.90 -12.97 -7.34
N LEU A 313 -2.97 -13.10 -6.40
CA LEU A 313 -1.77 -13.90 -6.55
C LEU A 313 -1.90 -15.24 -5.84
N LYS A 314 -1.67 -16.33 -6.56
CA LYS A 314 -1.66 -17.69 -6.03
C LYS A 314 -0.42 -18.49 -6.45
N PRO A 315 -0.01 -19.50 -5.65
CA PRO A 315 0.91 -20.53 -6.11
C PRO A 315 0.37 -21.23 -7.37
N LYS A 316 1.25 -21.68 -8.26
CA LYS A 316 0.85 -22.32 -9.53
C LYS A 316 0.29 -23.73 -9.35
N ASP A 317 0.67 -24.42 -8.29
CA ASP A 317 0.16 -25.73 -7.90
C ASP A 317 -1.20 -25.64 -7.17
N ASP A 318 -1.66 -24.43 -6.86
CA ASP A 318 -2.91 -24.18 -6.17
C ASP A 318 -4.07 -23.93 -7.16
N ASN A 319 -5.00 -24.86 -7.21
CA ASN A 319 -6.17 -24.79 -8.08
C ASN A 319 -7.39 -24.08 -7.46
N THR A 320 -7.27 -23.57 -6.23
CA THR A 320 -8.38 -22.87 -5.57
C THR A 320 -8.60 -21.47 -6.14
N THR A 321 -9.87 -21.05 -6.17
CA THR A 321 -10.30 -19.70 -6.50
C THR A 321 -10.84 -19.01 -5.23
N PRO A 322 -10.72 -17.67 -5.11
CA PRO A 322 -11.30 -16.94 -4.00
C PRO A 322 -12.83 -17.03 -4.00
N ASN A 323 -13.42 -17.24 -2.83
CA ASN A 323 -14.85 -17.13 -2.57
C ASN A 323 -15.21 -15.69 -2.22
N LEU A 324 -16.31 -15.20 -2.79
CA LEU A 324 -16.87 -13.88 -2.55
C LEU A 324 -17.85 -13.91 -1.36
N ARG A 325 -17.71 -12.97 -0.43
CA ARG A 325 -18.70 -12.71 0.62
C ARG A 325 -19.05 -11.22 0.64
N LEU A 326 -20.31 -10.90 0.34
CA LEU A 326 -20.82 -9.53 0.46
C LEU A 326 -20.72 -9.05 1.91
N GLU A 327 -20.35 -7.78 2.09
CA GLU A 327 -20.48 -7.12 3.38
C GLU A 327 -21.96 -6.99 3.79
N ASN A 328 -22.20 -7.02 5.10
CA ASN A 328 -23.55 -6.95 5.65
C ASN A 328 -24.06 -5.50 5.64
N THR A 329 -24.52 -5.04 4.49
CA THR A 329 -25.08 -3.70 4.30
C THR A 329 -26.48 -3.81 3.70
N ASN A 330 -27.45 -3.13 4.32
CA ASN A 330 -28.83 -3.14 3.83
C ASN A 330 -29.07 -2.02 2.81
N LEU A 331 -29.13 -2.39 1.53
CA LEU A 331 -29.34 -1.44 0.43
C LEU A 331 -30.76 -0.85 0.35
N LYS A 332 -31.75 -1.41 1.05
CA LYS A 332 -33.17 -1.05 0.90
C LYS A 332 -33.46 0.43 1.18
N ASN A 333 -32.76 1.00 2.15
CA ASN A 333 -32.99 2.36 2.62
C ASN A 333 -32.04 3.39 1.98
N LEU A 334 -31.15 2.96 1.09
CA LEU A 334 -30.23 3.84 0.39
C LEU A 334 -30.85 4.29 -0.93
N LYS A 335 -30.51 5.50 -1.38
CA LYS A 335 -30.80 5.95 -2.75
C LYS A 335 -29.50 5.87 -3.54
N PHE A 336 -29.54 5.25 -4.71
CA PHE A 336 -28.38 5.13 -5.59
C PHE A 336 -28.81 4.98 -7.05
N LYS A 337 -27.93 5.35 -7.96
CA LYS A 337 -28.09 5.18 -9.39
C LYS A 337 -27.28 4.01 -9.90
N LYS A 338 -27.64 3.53 -11.09
CA LYS A 338 -26.81 2.61 -11.87
C LYS A 338 -25.41 3.21 -12.03
N GLY A 339 -24.41 2.42 -11.69
CA GLY A 339 -23.00 2.82 -11.70
C GLY A 339 -22.48 3.35 -10.37
N ASP A 340 -23.33 3.68 -9.40
CA ASP A 340 -22.87 4.07 -8.07
C ASP A 340 -22.25 2.88 -7.34
N VAL A 341 -21.15 3.11 -6.60
CA VAL A 341 -20.58 2.12 -5.69
C VAL A 341 -21.51 2.00 -4.48
N VAL A 342 -22.02 0.79 -4.25
CA VAL A 342 -23.06 0.53 -3.24
C VAL A 342 -22.64 -0.47 -2.17
N LEU A 343 -21.69 -1.35 -2.48
CA LEU A 343 -21.23 -2.41 -1.57
C LEU A 343 -19.74 -2.68 -1.76
N SER A 344 -19.17 -3.35 -0.77
CA SER A 344 -17.90 -4.06 -0.90
C SER A 344 -18.10 -5.54 -0.63
N ALA A 345 -17.21 -6.36 -1.17
CA ALA A 345 -17.22 -7.80 -0.96
C ALA A 345 -15.83 -8.28 -0.58
N ASN A 346 -15.76 -9.05 0.50
CA ASN A 346 -14.54 -9.68 0.94
C ASN A 346 -14.29 -10.96 0.15
N LEU A 347 -13.09 -11.07 -0.41
CA LEU A 347 -12.62 -12.21 -1.18
C LEU A 347 -11.67 -13.02 -0.30
N SER A 348 -11.94 -14.31 -0.13
CA SER A 348 -11.16 -15.18 0.75
C SER A 348 -10.88 -16.52 0.08
N ARG A 349 -9.75 -17.12 0.40
CA ARG A 349 -9.31 -18.40 -0.15
C ARG A 349 -8.91 -19.32 1.00
N GLY A 350 -9.77 -20.29 1.29
CA GLY A 350 -9.73 -20.99 2.57
C GLY A 350 -9.93 -20.01 3.73
N SER A 351 -9.07 -20.06 4.73
CA SER A 351 -9.05 -19.11 5.85
C SER A 351 -8.34 -17.78 5.55
N ASN A 352 -7.69 -17.65 4.38
CA ASN A 352 -6.87 -16.48 4.08
C ASN A 352 -7.67 -15.41 3.34
N SER A 353 -7.67 -14.18 3.85
CA SER A 353 -8.17 -13.03 3.10
C SER A 353 -7.30 -12.77 1.87
N VAL A 354 -7.94 -12.49 0.73
CA VAL A 354 -7.30 -12.15 -0.54
C VAL A 354 -7.41 -10.65 -0.81
N GLY A 355 -8.49 -10.01 -0.36
CA GLY A 355 -8.73 -8.58 -0.52
C GLY A 355 -10.22 -8.25 -0.47
N SER A 356 -10.55 -7.02 -0.80
CA SER A 356 -11.94 -6.54 -0.92
C SER A 356 -12.16 -5.94 -2.31
N LEU A 357 -13.32 -6.19 -2.90
CA LEU A 357 -13.75 -5.64 -4.17
C LEU A 357 -14.94 -4.72 -3.95
N THR A 358 -14.84 -3.46 -4.41
CA THR A 358 -15.97 -2.55 -4.41
C THR A 358 -16.90 -2.84 -5.60
N LEU A 359 -18.21 -2.74 -5.36
CA LEU A 359 -19.26 -3.20 -6.26
C LEU A 359 -20.23 -2.07 -6.60
N LYS A 360 -20.51 -1.94 -7.90
CA LYS A 360 -21.40 -0.94 -8.46
C LYS A 360 -22.79 -1.50 -8.73
N SER A 361 -23.82 -0.67 -8.55
CA SER A 361 -25.19 -1.05 -8.87
C SER A 361 -25.42 -1.15 -10.37
N GLY A 362 -26.12 -2.20 -10.81
CA GLY A 362 -26.62 -2.36 -12.18
C GLY A 362 -27.93 -1.63 -12.47
N VAL A 363 -28.57 -1.08 -11.44
CA VAL A 363 -29.92 -0.49 -11.51
C VAL A 363 -29.98 0.81 -10.69
N ASP A 364 -30.97 1.64 -10.99
CA ASP A 364 -31.36 2.73 -10.11
C ASP A 364 -32.22 2.18 -8.97
N HIS A 365 -32.10 2.77 -7.79
CA HIS A 365 -32.93 2.46 -6.62
C HIS A 365 -33.27 3.73 -5.86
N GLU A 366 -34.55 3.93 -5.64
CA GLU A 366 -35.07 5.00 -4.80
C GLU A 366 -35.31 4.44 -3.38
N SER A 367 -34.90 5.19 -2.36
CA SER A 367 -35.03 4.72 -0.98
C SER A 367 -36.50 4.59 -0.59
N ILE A 368 -36.84 3.51 0.12
CA ILE A 368 -38.16 3.40 0.74
C ILE A 368 -38.13 4.25 2.01
N ASN A 369 -38.73 5.44 1.96
CA ASN A 369 -38.97 6.24 3.17
C ASN A 369 -39.91 5.48 4.11
N LEU A 370 -39.38 4.94 5.20
CA LEU A 370 -40.17 4.35 6.29
C LEU A 370 -40.96 5.41 7.08
N PHE A 371 -40.66 6.70 6.90
CA PHE A 371 -41.48 7.81 7.40
C PHE A 371 -42.54 8.19 6.37
N ASN A 372 -43.54 7.33 6.24
CA ASN A 372 -44.78 7.71 5.60
C ASN A 372 -45.52 8.66 6.57
N ASN A 373 -45.40 9.98 6.37
CA ASN A 373 -46.07 11.04 7.16
C ASN A 373 -47.60 10.85 7.29
N ASN A 374 -48.17 9.94 6.50
CA ASN A 374 -49.60 9.62 6.49
C ASN A 374 -50.06 8.72 7.66
N VAL A 375 -49.15 8.08 8.41
CA VAL A 375 -49.54 7.26 9.57
C VAL A 375 -49.64 8.10 10.85
N ILE A 376 -48.73 9.08 11.03
CA ILE A 376 -48.73 9.96 12.21
C ILE A 376 -49.89 10.97 12.13
N THR A 377 -50.23 11.45 10.94
CA THR A 377 -51.34 12.40 10.75
C THR A 377 -52.73 11.75 10.90
N LYS A 378 -52.85 10.43 10.78
CA LYS A 378 -54.15 9.73 10.89
C LYS A 378 -54.54 9.36 12.32
N HIS A 379 -53.57 9.29 13.25
CA HIS A 379 -53.82 8.83 14.63
C HIS A 379 -53.76 9.90 15.72
N LEU A 380 -53.32 11.11 15.40
CA LEU A 380 -53.38 12.25 16.31
C LEU A 380 -54.62 13.10 16.02
N ASN A 381 -55.78 12.63 16.46
CA ASN A 381 -56.98 13.47 16.51
C ASN A 381 -56.73 14.58 17.54
N THR A 382 -57.04 15.84 17.23
CA THR A 382 -56.76 17.03 18.06
C THR A 382 -57.26 16.91 19.50
N LYS A 383 -58.31 16.11 19.74
CA LYS A 383 -58.81 15.77 21.07
C LYS A 383 -57.79 15.02 21.94
N ASN A 384 -56.97 14.13 21.37
CA ASN A 384 -55.98 13.35 22.11
C ASN A 384 -54.79 14.22 22.55
N ILE A 385 -54.39 15.19 21.72
CA ILE A 385 -53.33 16.15 22.08
C ILE A 385 -53.80 17.06 23.22
N ILE A 386 -55.04 17.56 23.16
CA ILE A 386 -55.62 18.37 24.23
C ILE A 386 -55.70 17.58 25.55
N LEU A 387 -56.08 16.30 25.49
CA LEU A 387 -56.16 15.44 26.66
C LEU A 387 -54.77 15.15 27.28
N ILE A 388 -53.74 14.94 26.45
CA ILE A 388 -52.36 14.75 26.92
C ILE A 388 -51.81 16.05 27.53
N CYS A 389 -52.10 17.21 26.95
CA CYS A 389 -51.71 18.50 27.52
C CYS A 389 -52.42 18.78 28.84
N LEU A 390 -53.73 18.50 28.95
CA LEU A 390 -54.50 18.68 30.19
C LEU A 390 -54.02 17.75 31.30
N THR A 391 -53.76 16.48 31.00
CA THR A 391 -53.24 15.51 31.99
C THR A 391 -51.84 15.90 32.46
N SER A 392 -50.98 16.36 31.56
CA SER A 392 -49.65 16.87 31.90
C SER A 392 -49.72 18.12 32.79
N LEU A 393 -50.63 19.05 32.49
CA LEU A 393 -50.86 20.25 33.32
C LEU A 393 -51.40 19.88 34.71
N CYS A 394 -52.31 18.92 34.81
CA CYS A 394 -52.83 18.42 36.08
C CYS A 394 -51.74 17.77 36.93
N ILE A 395 -50.84 17.00 36.32
CA ILE A 395 -49.70 16.38 37.02
C ILE A 395 -48.76 17.47 37.54
N ILE A 396 -48.42 18.47 36.73
CA ILE A 396 -47.58 19.60 37.15
C ILE A 396 -48.25 20.36 38.32
N PHE A 397 -49.56 20.60 38.25
CA PHE A 397 -50.29 21.28 39.31
C PHE A 397 -50.35 20.46 40.62
N LEU A 398 -50.50 19.13 40.53
CA LEU A 398 -50.46 18.22 41.67
C LEU A 398 -49.07 18.21 42.33
N VAL A 399 -48.00 18.12 41.54
CA VAL A 399 -46.62 18.21 42.03
C VAL A 399 -46.36 19.56 42.69
N PHE A 400 -46.87 20.66 42.13
CA PHE A 400 -46.77 21.99 42.73
C PHE A 400 -47.54 22.12 44.06
N LYS A 401 -48.72 21.51 44.16
CA LYS A 401 -49.49 21.47 45.43
C LYS A 401 -48.79 20.66 46.52
N ILE A 402 -48.20 19.51 46.16
CA ILE A 402 -47.47 18.63 47.09
C ILE A 402 -46.21 19.34 47.61
N THR A 403 -45.43 19.97 46.73
CA THR A 403 -44.22 20.71 47.11
C THR A 403 -44.54 21.93 47.99
N LYS A 404 -45.63 22.66 47.71
CA LYS A 404 -46.09 23.78 48.55
C LYS A 404 -46.62 23.35 49.92
N LYS A 405 -47.29 22.19 50.02
CA LYS A 405 -47.74 21.62 51.31
C LYS A 405 -46.54 21.21 52.19
N ASN A 406 -45.53 20.59 51.60
CA ASN A 406 -44.30 20.20 52.31
C ASN A 406 -43.46 21.41 52.75
N SER A 407 -43.47 22.50 51.98
CA SER A 407 -42.83 23.78 52.36
C SER A 407 -43.48 24.43 53.59
N LYS A 408 -44.82 24.42 53.70
CA LYS A 408 -45.54 24.95 54.87
C LYS A 408 -45.36 24.09 56.13
N SER A 409 -45.25 22.77 56.00
CA SER A 409 -44.98 21.87 57.13
C SER A 409 -43.58 22.08 57.74
N LYS A 410 -42.57 22.39 56.92
CA LYS A 410 -41.20 22.68 57.41
C LYS A 410 -41.07 24.03 58.12
N LYS A 411 -41.95 25.00 57.83
CA LYS A 411 -41.90 26.33 58.45
C LYS A 411 -42.53 26.41 59.85
N ASN A 412 -43.33 25.42 60.25
CA ASN A 412 -43.93 25.34 61.59
C ASN A 412 -43.10 24.53 62.61
N ASN A 413 -42.10 23.75 62.19
CA ASN A 413 -41.28 22.93 63.09
C ASN A 413 -39.97 23.59 63.56
N ASN A 414 -39.65 24.81 63.13
CA ASN A 414 -38.42 25.54 63.51
C ASN A 414 -38.68 26.67 64.54
N LYS A 415 -39.61 26.49 65.48
CA LYS A 415 -39.88 27.50 66.53
C LYS A 415 -39.73 27.05 67.98
N TYR A 416 -39.20 25.85 68.23
CA TYR A 416 -38.81 25.42 69.57
C TYR A 416 -37.52 24.63 69.46
N TYR A 417 -36.39 25.22 69.86
CA TYR A 417 -35.25 24.61 70.57
C TYR A 417 -34.26 25.77 70.86
N PHE A 418 -34.23 26.17 72.14
CA PHE A 418 -33.05 26.73 72.80
C PHE A 418 -32.09 25.58 73.13
#